data_AF-A0AA95IED5-F1
#
_entry.id   AF-A0AA95IED5-F1
#
_cell.length_a   1.000
_cell.length_b   1.000
_cell.length_c   1.000
_cell.angle_alpha   90.00
_cell.angle_beta   90.00
_cell.angle_gamma   90.00
#
_symmetry.space_group_name_H-M   'P 1'
#
loop_
_entity.id
_entity.type
_entity.pdbx_description
1 polymer ?
#
loop_
_entity_poly.entity_id
_entity_poly.type
_entity_poly.pdbx_seq_one_letter_code
_entity_poly.pdbx_strand_id
1 'polypeptide(L)'
;MVGFILVIGGLVMIFSSVNLGTSVADSWLISRGGADTGIYQIILKGYINNFLVTGSILFGSGLMVVILIFYKFQNMKGKTI
;
A
#
# COMPACT_ATOMS: atom_id res chain seq x y z
N MET A 1 -5.23 13.71 -11.82
CA MET A 1 -5.70 12.34 -12.06
C MET A 1 -4.75 11.29 -11.50
N VAL A 2 -3.45 11.28 -11.87
CA VAL A 2 -2.46 10.30 -11.39
C VAL A 2 -2.33 10.21 -9.87
N GLY A 3 -2.29 11.35 -9.16
CA GLY A 3 -2.21 11.37 -7.69
C GLY A 3 -3.39 10.69 -6.98
N PHE A 4 -4.62 10.89 -7.46
CA PHE A 4 -5.81 10.25 -6.89
C PHE A 4 -5.81 8.73 -7.08
N ILE A 5 -5.33 8.25 -8.23
CA ILE A 5 -5.22 6.81 -8.51
C ILE A 5 -4.20 6.16 -7.56
N LEU A 6 -3.08 6.83 -7.30
CA LEU A 6 -2.06 6.38 -6.34
C LEU A 6 -2.59 6.32 -4.91
N VAL A 7 -3.35 7.34 -4.50
CA VAL A 7 -3.99 7.40 -3.17
C VAL A 7 -5.02 6.28 -3.01
N ILE A 8 -5.95 6.13 -3.97
CA ILE A 8 -6.98 5.08 -3.92
C ILE A 8 -6.33 3.69 -3.98
N GLY A 9 -5.36 3.48 -4.86
CA GLY A 9 -4.62 2.23 -4.98
C GLY A 9 -3.86 1.87 -3.70
N GLY A 10 -3.17 2.83 -3.09
CA GLY A 10 -2.49 2.66 -1.81
C GLY A 10 -3.45 2.31 -0.67
N LEU A 11 -4.62 2.98 -0.64
CA LEU A 11 -5.67 2.70 0.36
C LEU A 11 -6.20 1.28 0.22
N VAL A 12 -6.54 0.85 -1.00
CA VAL A 12 -7.02 -0.51 -1.28
C VAL A 12 -5.99 -1.55 -0.87
N MET A 13 -4.70 -1.30 -1.13
CA MET A 13 -3.61 -2.19 -0.70
C MET A 13 -3.50 -2.29 0.83
N ILE A 14 -3.65 -1.18 1.55
CA ILE A 14 -3.62 -1.17 3.03
C ILE A 14 -4.78 -1.98 3.59
N PHE A 15 -6.01 -1.72 3.13
CA PHE A 15 -7.20 -2.42 3.62
C PHE A 15 -7.23 -3.90 3.20
N SER A 16 -6.67 -4.23 2.04
CA SER A 16 -6.59 -5.61 1.54
C SER A 16 -5.28 -6.31 1.94
N SER A 17 -4.40 -5.68 2.71
CA SER A 17 -3.09 -6.23 3.09
C SER A 17 -3.19 -7.56 3.82
N VAL A 18 -4.24 -7.74 4.62
CA VAL A 18 -4.54 -8.99 5.31
C VAL A 18 -4.88 -10.09 4.29
N ASN A 19 -5.83 -9.84 3.39
CA ASN A 19 -6.24 -10.83 2.38
C ASN A 19 -5.10 -11.18 1.40
N LEU A 20 -4.33 -10.19 0.97
CA LEU A 20 -3.17 -10.38 0.10
C LEU A 20 -2.05 -11.12 0.82
N GLY A 21 -1.76 -10.75 2.07
CA GLY A 21 -0.77 -11.41 2.90
C GLY A 21 -1.12 -12.87 3.18
N THR A 22 -2.40 -13.17 3.47
CA THR A 22 -2.91 -14.52 3.65
C THR A 22 -2.80 -15.34 2.37
N SER A 23 -3.22 -14.80 1.22
CA SER A 23 -3.13 -15.50 -0.07
C SER A 23 -1.69 -15.90 -0.42
N VAL A 24 -0.72 -14.99 -0.20
CA VAL A 24 0.69 -15.28 -0.42
C VAL A 24 1.22 -16.29 0.62
N ALA A 25 0.84 -16.15 1.89
CA ALA A 25 1.24 -17.10 2.93
C ALA A 25 0.69 -18.51 2.69
N ASP A 26 -0.55 -18.64 2.20
CA ASP A 26 -1.18 -19.91 1.85
C ASP A 26 -0.50 -20.54 0.64
N SER A 27 -0.17 -19.75 -0.39
CA SER A 27 0.58 -20.23 -1.54
C SER A 27 1.96 -20.77 -1.13
N TRP A 28 2.62 -20.08 -0.19
CA TRP A 28 3.88 -20.51 0.40
C TRP A 28 3.72 -21.80 1.22
N LEU A 29 2.62 -21.94 1.97
CA LEU A 29 2.32 -23.12 2.78
C LEU A 29 2.09 -24.36 1.89
N ILE A 30 1.31 -24.21 0.83
CA ILE A 30 1.04 -25.26 -0.17
C ILE A 30 2.35 -25.69 -0.85
N SER A 31 3.20 -24.73 -1.23
CA SER A 31 4.51 -25.02 -1.83
C SER A 31 5.45 -25.82 -0.92
N ARG A 32 5.25 -25.75 0.40
CA ARG A 32 6.08 -26.44 1.39
C ARG A 32 5.49 -27.79 1.85
N GLY A 33 4.28 -28.11 1.43
CA GLY A 33 3.57 -29.33 1.85
C GLY A 33 3.09 -29.28 3.31
N GLY A 34 3.04 -28.09 3.91
CA GLY A 34 2.70 -27.87 5.32
C GLY A 34 3.83 -27.19 6.11
N ALA A 35 3.46 -26.51 7.19
CA ALA A 35 4.38 -25.87 8.12
C ALA A 35 3.79 -25.89 9.52
N ASP A 36 4.65 -25.86 10.52
CA ASP A 36 4.23 -25.64 11.90
C ASP A 36 3.48 -24.30 12.03
N THR A 37 2.41 -24.30 12.83
CA THR A 37 1.52 -23.14 13.01
C THR A 37 2.28 -21.89 13.45
N GLY A 38 3.35 -22.04 14.25
CA GLY A 38 4.19 -20.92 14.68
C GLY A 38 4.99 -20.31 13.53
N ILE A 39 5.57 -21.13 12.65
CA ILE A 39 6.31 -20.67 11.46
C ILE A 39 5.37 -20.01 10.44
N TYR A 40 4.20 -20.61 10.20
CA TYR A 40 3.20 -20.03 9.32
C TYR A 40 2.74 -18.65 9.81
N GLN A 41 2.48 -18.49 11.11
CA GLN A 41 2.03 -17.22 11.66
C GLN A 41 3.10 -16.10 11.54
N ILE A 42 4.38 -16.44 11.69
CA ILE A 42 5.48 -15.47 11.51
C ILE A 42 5.53 -14.99 10.05
N ILE A 43 5.43 -15.92 9.11
CA ILE A 43 5.52 -15.63 7.67
C ILE A 43 4.29 -14.86 7.19
N LEU A 44 3.10 -15.25 7.66
CA LEU A 44 1.85 -14.53 7.43
C LEU A 44 1.96 -13.08 7.89
N LYS A 45 2.38 -12.84 9.14
CA LYS A 45 2.57 -11.48 9.66
C LYS A 45 3.62 -10.70 8.87
N GLY A 46 4.70 -11.37 8.44
CA GLY A 46 5.72 -10.77 7.58
C GLY A 46 5.15 -10.28 6.24
N TYR A 47 4.38 -11.12 5.55
CA TYR A 47 3.74 -10.74 4.28
C TYR A 47 2.70 -9.63 4.46
N ILE A 48 1.82 -9.73 5.47
CA ILE A 48 0.84 -8.68 5.78
C ILE A 48 1.55 -7.35 6.03
N ASN A 49 2.61 -7.35 6.84
CA ASN A 49 3.37 -6.15 7.15
C ASN A 49 4.05 -5.56 5.90
N ASN A 50 4.62 -6.40 5.02
CA ASN A 50 5.20 -5.92 3.76
C ASN A 50 4.16 -5.25 2.86
N PHE A 51 2.96 -5.83 2.71
CA PHE A 51 1.88 -5.22 1.94
C PHE A 51 1.39 -3.93 2.60
N LEU A 52 1.31 -3.88 3.93
CA LEU A 52 0.91 -2.69 4.68
C LEU A 52 1.92 -1.55 4.51
N VAL A 53 3.21 -1.83 4.64
CA VAL A 53 4.29 -0.84 4.47
C VAL A 53 4.33 -0.34 3.03
N THR A 54 4.24 -1.25 2.06
CA THR A 54 4.25 -0.87 0.63
C THR A 54 3.03 -0.01 0.29
N GLY A 55 1.84 -0.41 0.73
CA GLY A 55 0.61 0.37 0.55
C GLY A 55 0.68 1.74 1.21
N SER A 56 1.30 1.84 2.40
CA SER A 56 1.50 3.10 3.12
C SER A 56 2.45 4.04 2.41
N ILE A 57 3.56 3.53 1.85
CA ILE A 57 4.50 4.34 1.04
C ILE A 57 3.81 4.84 -0.24
N LEU A 58 3.04 3.98 -0.89
CA LEU A 58 2.31 4.34 -2.11
C LEU A 58 1.22 5.41 -1.83
N PHE A 59 0.49 5.24 -0.72
CA PHE A 59 -0.50 6.20 -0.25
C PHE A 59 0.13 7.55 0.14
N GLY A 60 1.22 7.51 0.91
CA GLY A 60 1.93 8.70 1.37
C GLY A 60 2.55 9.50 0.20
N SER A 61 3.20 8.81 -0.74
CA SER A 61 3.73 9.46 -1.96
C SER A 61 2.61 10.03 -2.84
N GLY A 62 1.48 9.31 -2.98
CA GLY A 62 0.30 9.80 -3.68
C GLY A 62 -0.26 11.09 -3.07
N LEU A 63 -0.39 11.16 -1.74
CA LEU A 63 -0.80 12.36 -1.02
C LEU A 63 0.16 13.53 -1.24
N MET A 64 1.47 13.26 -1.17
CA MET A 64 2.49 14.29 -1.37
C MET A 64 2.41 14.92 -2.78
N VAL A 65 2.18 14.10 -3.80
CA VAL A 65 1.98 14.59 -5.19
C VAL A 65 0.71 15.44 -5.30
N VAL A 66 -0.41 15.03 -4.68
CA VAL A 66 -1.66 15.81 -4.69
C VAL A 66 -1.46 17.18 -4.02
N ILE A 67 -0.77 17.21 -2.87
CA ILE A 67 -0.47 18.45 -2.14
C ILE A 67 0.40 19.39 -2.99
N LEU A 68 1.46 18.86 -3.63
CA LEU A 68 2.34 19.66 -4.48
C LEU A 68 1.62 20.26 -5.70
N ILE A 69 0.73 19.48 -6.33
CA ILE A 69 -0.09 19.97 -7.45
C ILE A 69 -1.05 21.07 -6.97
N PHE A 70 -1.70 20.86 -5.82
CA PHE A 70 -2.61 21.85 -5.24
C PHE A 70 -1.88 23.16 -4.90
N TYR A 71 -0.69 23.06 -4.31
CA TYR A 71 0.14 24.22 -3.99
C TYR A 71 0.58 24.97 -5.26
N LYS A 72 1.07 24.26 -6.29
CA LYS A 72 1.40 24.88 -7.58
C LYS A 72 0.19 25.56 -8.22
N PHE A 73 -0.98 24.95 -8.15
CA PHE A 73 -2.21 25.51 -8.71
C PHE A 73 -2.61 26.82 -8.02
N GLN A 74 -2.53 26.88 -6.69
CA GLN A 74 -2.81 28.11 -5.94
C GLN A 74 -1.78 29.21 -6.23
N ASN A 75 -0.49 28.85 -6.34
CA ASN A 75 0.56 29.82 -6.62
C ASN A 75 0.49 30.39 -8.04
N MET A 76 -0.03 29.62 -9.01
CA MET A 76 -0.31 30.13 -10.36
C MET A 76 -1.47 31.12 -10.37
N LYS A 77 -2.53 30.88 -9.58
CA LYS A 77 -3.65 31.82 -9.46
C LYS A 77 -3.23 33.15 -8.82
N GLY A 78 -2.31 33.13 -7.85
CA GLY A 78 -1.78 34.33 -7.19
C GLY A 78 -0.84 35.18 -8.05
N LYS A 79 -0.46 34.72 -9.26
CA LYS A 79 0.48 35.42 -10.16
C LYS A 79 -0.21 36.19 -11.30
N THR A 80 -1.55 36.17 -11.34
CA THR A 80 -2.40 36.94 -12.26
C THR A 80 -3.12 38.04 -11.50
N ILE A 81 -2.36 39.00 -10.98
CA ILE A 81 -2.81 40.37 -10.66
C ILE A 81 -1.66 41.30 -11.01
#